data_AF-A0A7X6VCH8-F1
#
_entry.id   AF-A0A7X6VCH8-F1
#
_cell.length_a   1.000
_cell.length_b   1.000
_cell.length_c   1.000
_cell.angle_alpha   90.00
_cell.angle_beta   90.00
_cell.angle_gamma   90.00
#
_symmetry.space_group_name_H-M   'P 1'
#
loop_
_entity.id
_entity.type
_entity.pdbx_description
1 polymer ?
#
loop_
_entity_poly.entity_id
_entity_poly.type
_entity_poly.pdbx_seq_one_letter_code
_entity_poly.pdbx_strand_id
1 'polypeptide(L)'
;MKNKVFLLLTLFLLISLSVGCISKEFDSNYKQFKESYILATDFLDSDKDSLKALKNMDLDSFENELKKMKETMDSMSTETNSKGEKGIYGNVKNYYEGLEFLLYANKNFDKLTTEEKRKVYVEAIFASMNRKSITRGDE
;
A
#
# COMPACT_ATOMS: atom_id res chain seq x y z
N MET A 1 -14.29 -17.44 -49.24
CA MET A 1 -14.59 -17.26 -47.79
C MET A 1 -13.58 -17.90 -46.83
N LYS A 2 -12.41 -18.40 -47.27
CA LYS A 2 -11.42 -19.04 -46.38
C LYS A 2 -10.44 -18.06 -45.68
N ASN A 3 -10.26 -16.84 -46.21
CA ASN A 3 -9.30 -15.87 -45.65
C ASN A 3 -9.84 -15.01 -44.49
N LYS A 4 -11.15 -14.95 -44.26
CA LYS A 4 -11.74 -14.15 -43.16
C LYS A 4 -11.76 -14.91 -41.81
N VAL A 5 -11.80 -16.24 -41.85
CA VAL A 5 -11.80 -17.10 -40.65
C VAL A 5 -10.43 -17.11 -39.98
N PHE A 6 -9.35 -17.09 -40.78
CA PHE A 6 -7.98 -17.09 -40.26
C PHE A 6 -7.62 -15.77 -39.53
N LEU A 7 -8.20 -14.65 -39.97
CA LEU A 7 -7.94 -13.31 -39.42
C LEU A 7 -8.68 -13.07 -38.09
N LEU A 8 -9.80 -13.77 -37.86
CA LEU A 8 -10.55 -13.72 -36.60
C LEU A 8 -9.90 -14.59 -35.50
N LEU A 9 -9.26 -15.70 -35.87
CA LEU A 9 -8.58 -16.59 -34.93
C LEU A 9 -7.29 -15.97 -34.34
N THR A 10 -6.53 -15.21 -35.14
CA THR A 10 -5.34 -14.48 -34.65
C THR A 10 -5.70 -13.30 -33.75
N LEU A 11 -6.85 -12.64 -33.96
CA LEU A 11 -7.31 -11.55 -33.10
C LEU A 11 -7.73 -12.06 -31.71
N PHE A 12 -8.31 -13.26 -31.61
CA PHE A 12 -8.71 -13.86 -30.33
C PHE A 12 -7.52 -14.34 -29.49
N LEU A 13 -6.42 -14.75 -30.14
CA LEU A 13 -5.19 -15.20 -29.48
C LEU A 13 -4.33 -14.04 -28.93
N LEU A 14 -4.48 -12.83 -29.48
CA LEU A 14 -3.80 -11.64 -28.97
C LEU A 14 -4.51 -11.03 -27.75
N ILE A 15 -5.82 -11.22 -27.60
CA ILE A 15 -6.61 -10.70 -26.46
C ILE A 15 -6.45 -11.59 -25.21
N SER A 16 -6.15 -12.89 -25.37
CA SER A 16 -5.97 -13.80 -24.22
C SER A 16 -4.60 -13.71 -23.55
N LEU A 17 -3.60 -13.10 -24.20
CA LEU A 17 -2.27 -12.90 -23.61
C LEU A 17 -2.18 -11.66 -22.69
N SER A 18 -3.10 -10.70 -22.79
CA SER A 18 -3.07 -9.47 -21.98
C SER A 18 -3.70 -9.64 -20.60
N VAL A 19 -4.61 -10.61 -20.40
CA VAL A 19 -5.33 -10.78 -19.14
C VAL A 19 -4.45 -11.42 -18.05
N GLY A 20 -3.47 -12.25 -18.44
CA GLY A 20 -2.58 -12.96 -17.51
C GLY A 20 -1.33 -12.20 -17.07
N CYS A 21 -0.99 -11.09 -17.71
CA CYS A 21 0.12 -10.22 -17.27
C CYS A 21 -0.33 -9.29 -16.16
N ILE A 22 -1.54 -8.73 -16.25
CA ILE A 22 -1.98 -7.69 -15.33
C ILE A 22 -2.14 -8.22 -13.90
N SER A 23 -2.66 -9.44 -13.71
CA SER A 23 -2.76 -10.03 -12.37
C SER A 23 -1.39 -10.28 -11.73
N LYS A 24 -0.39 -10.66 -12.53
CA LYS A 24 0.98 -10.88 -12.03
C LYS A 24 1.67 -9.58 -11.61
N GLU A 25 1.40 -8.50 -12.34
CA GLU A 25 1.95 -7.17 -12.01
C GLU A 25 1.29 -6.62 -10.75
N PHE A 26 -0.03 -6.74 -10.64
CA PHE A 26 -0.77 -6.34 -9.44
C PHE A 26 -0.28 -7.07 -8.19
N ASP A 27 -0.13 -8.40 -8.27
CA ASP A 27 0.36 -9.21 -7.16
C ASP A 27 1.81 -8.84 -6.76
N SER A 28 2.67 -8.57 -7.74
CA SER A 28 4.04 -8.13 -7.51
C SER A 28 4.08 -6.78 -6.81
N ASN A 29 3.29 -5.81 -7.29
CA ASN A 29 3.20 -4.48 -6.70
C ASN A 29 2.61 -4.55 -5.28
N TYR A 30 1.60 -5.38 -5.05
CA TYR A 30 1.05 -5.60 -3.72
C TYR A 30 2.08 -6.19 -2.76
N LYS A 31 2.91 -7.13 -3.22
CA LYS A 31 4.01 -7.68 -2.42
C LYS A 31 5.02 -6.59 -2.04
N GLN A 32 5.44 -5.77 -2.99
CA GLN A 32 6.37 -4.66 -2.75
C GLN A 32 5.79 -3.62 -1.78
N PHE A 33 4.50 -3.31 -1.92
CA PHE A 33 3.80 -2.43 -0.99
C PHE A 33 3.85 -2.99 0.43
N LYS A 34 3.56 -4.30 0.62
CA LYS A 34 3.61 -4.95 1.94
C LYS A 34 4.99 -4.91 2.56
N GLU A 35 6.04 -5.17 1.79
CA GLU A 35 7.43 -5.09 2.26
C GLU A 35 7.77 -3.68 2.73
N SER A 36 7.45 -2.67 1.93
CA SER A 36 7.68 -1.25 2.27
C SER A 36 6.85 -0.84 3.49
N TYR A 37 5.61 -1.33 3.61
CA TYR A 37 4.74 -1.07 4.76
C TYR A 37 5.35 -1.58 6.06
N ILE A 38 5.89 -2.82 6.08
CA ILE A 38 6.53 -3.40 7.26
C ILE A 38 7.72 -2.53 7.70
N LEU A 39 8.55 -2.10 6.75
CA LEU A 39 9.73 -1.28 7.00
C LEU A 39 9.34 0.11 7.51
N ALA A 40 8.38 0.77 6.88
CA ALA A 40 7.88 2.08 7.30
C ALA A 40 7.26 2.05 8.71
N THR A 41 6.72 0.91 9.14
CA THR A 41 6.05 0.77 10.44
C THR A 41 6.92 0.15 11.53
N ASP A 42 8.21 -0.07 11.28
CA ASP A 42 9.11 -0.74 12.23
C ASP A 42 9.29 0.03 13.54
N PHE A 43 9.27 1.37 13.48
CA PHE A 43 9.38 2.22 14.66
C PHE A 43 8.24 2.00 15.68
N LEU A 44 7.09 1.48 15.25
CA LEU A 44 5.94 1.21 16.12
C LEU A 44 6.15 0.01 17.07
N ASP A 45 7.15 -0.84 16.82
CA ASP A 45 7.48 -1.96 17.70
C ASP A 45 8.34 -1.51 18.91
N SER A 46 8.90 -0.30 18.87
CA SER A 46 9.91 0.17 19.82
C SER A 46 9.35 0.79 21.11
N ASP A 47 8.10 1.26 21.13
CA ASP A 47 7.51 1.94 22.29
C ASP A 47 6.00 1.67 22.42
N LYS A 48 5.48 1.65 23.66
CA LYS A 48 4.04 1.51 23.94
C LYS A 48 3.28 2.83 23.77
N ASP A 49 3.98 3.96 23.77
CA ASP A 49 3.39 5.27 23.52
C ASP A 49 3.57 5.67 22.05
N SER A 50 2.46 5.73 21.30
CA SER A 50 2.44 6.09 19.89
C SER A 50 3.04 7.47 19.60
N LEU A 51 2.86 8.46 20.48
CA LEU A 51 3.45 9.79 20.26
C LEU A 51 4.96 9.76 20.44
N LYS A 52 5.46 8.98 21.39
CA LYS A 52 6.89 8.82 21.62
C LYS A 52 7.54 8.01 20.49
N ALA A 53 6.90 6.93 20.05
CA ALA A 53 7.32 6.17 18.89
C ALA A 53 7.41 7.08 17.66
N LEU A 54 6.37 7.89 17.40
CA LEU A 54 6.34 8.82 16.28
C LEU A 54 7.50 9.81 16.32
N LYS A 55 7.83 10.36 17.50
CA LYS A 55 8.93 11.32 17.65
C LYS A 55 10.32 10.71 17.37
N ASN A 56 10.47 9.41 17.62
CA ASN A 56 11.73 8.68 17.44
C ASN A 56 11.80 7.95 16.08
N MET A 57 10.81 8.14 15.21
CA MET A 57 10.79 7.58 13.87
C MET A 57 12.02 8.03 13.07
N ASP A 58 12.68 7.08 12.40
CA ASP A 58 13.68 7.40 11.38
C ASP A 58 12.97 8.02 10.17
N LEU A 59 13.00 9.35 10.11
CA LEU A 59 12.24 10.11 9.12
C LEU A 59 12.71 9.85 7.69
N ASP A 60 14.02 9.72 7.47
CA ASP A 60 14.58 9.48 6.13
C ASP A 60 14.19 8.09 5.63
N SER A 61 14.29 7.08 6.49
CA SER A 61 13.83 5.72 6.15
C SER A 61 12.32 5.71 5.90
N PHE A 62 11.54 6.35 6.76
CA PHE A 62 10.08 6.40 6.63
C PHE A 62 9.64 7.06 5.32
N GLU A 63 10.19 8.22 4.98
CA GLU A 63 9.86 8.95 3.75
C GLU A 63 10.24 8.14 2.49
N ASN A 64 11.38 7.46 2.52
CA ASN A 64 11.82 6.62 1.41
C ASN A 64 10.86 5.43 1.19
N GLU A 65 10.45 4.74 2.25
CA GLU A 65 9.50 3.63 2.13
C GLU A 65 8.10 4.13 1.73
N LEU A 66 7.66 5.28 2.26
CA LEU A 66 6.37 5.88 1.88
C LEU A 66 6.35 6.25 0.39
N LYS A 67 7.47 6.75 -0.16
CA LYS A 67 7.59 7.01 -1.60
C LYS A 67 7.45 5.73 -2.44
N LYS A 68 8.12 4.64 -2.06
CA LYS A 68 7.98 3.33 -2.74
C LYS A 68 6.54 2.81 -2.66
N MET A 69 5.89 2.98 -1.50
CA MET A 69 4.48 2.63 -1.33
C MET A 69 3.57 3.45 -2.25
N LYS A 70 3.86 4.75 -2.45
CA LYS A 70 3.10 5.59 -3.37
C LYS A 70 3.25 5.12 -4.83
N GLU A 71 4.48 4.86 -5.25
CA GLU A 71 4.79 4.39 -6.61
C GLU A 71 4.10 3.05 -6.91
N THR A 72 4.18 2.10 -5.97
CA THR A 72 3.51 0.78 -6.10
C THR A 72 1.99 0.90 -6.08
N MET A 73 1.42 1.71 -5.18
CA MET A 73 -0.02 1.98 -5.14
C MET A 73 -0.52 2.60 -6.45
N ASP A 74 0.21 3.56 -7.02
CA ASP A 74 -0.15 4.19 -8.29
C ASP A 74 -0.14 3.18 -9.45
N SER A 75 0.84 2.27 -9.48
CA SER A 75 0.86 1.17 -10.47
C SER A 75 -0.35 0.25 -10.30
N MET A 76 -0.64 -0.18 -9.06
CA MET A 76 -1.79 -1.05 -8.76
C MET A 76 -3.12 -0.43 -9.19
N SER A 77 -3.29 0.89 -9.05
CA SER A 77 -4.48 1.62 -9.50
C SER A 77 -4.75 1.41 -10.99
N THR A 78 -3.69 1.41 -11.81
CA THR A 78 -3.79 1.21 -13.27
C THR A 78 -4.03 -0.25 -13.67
N GLU A 79 -3.66 -1.19 -12.80
CA GLU A 79 -3.77 -2.64 -13.01
C GLU A 79 -5.06 -3.24 -12.41
N THR A 80 -5.78 -2.48 -11.61
CA THR A 80 -6.98 -2.92 -10.89
C THR A 80 -8.16 -3.18 -11.83
N ASN A 81 -8.51 -4.45 -12.05
CA ASN A 81 -9.51 -4.86 -13.05
C ASN A 81 -10.68 -5.67 -12.45
N SER A 82 -10.46 -6.39 -11.36
CA SER A 82 -11.47 -7.22 -10.70
C SER A 82 -12.05 -6.58 -9.43
N LYS A 83 -13.19 -7.09 -8.96
CA LYS A 83 -13.78 -6.66 -7.67
C LYS A 83 -12.85 -6.96 -6.49
N GLY A 84 -12.12 -8.09 -6.55
CA GLY A 84 -11.15 -8.48 -5.53
C GLY A 84 -9.97 -7.49 -5.48
N GLU A 85 -9.37 -7.21 -6.64
CA GLU A 85 -8.27 -6.23 -6.76
C GLU A 85 -8.70 -4.84 -6.30
N LYS A 86 -9.93 -4.41 -6.59
CA LYS A 86 -10.48 -3.13 -6.08
C LYS A 86 -10.56 -3.10 -4.55
N GLY A 87 -10.90 -4.23 -3.93
CA GLY A 87 -10.90 -4.36 -2.47
C GLY A 87 -9.49 -4.25 -1.89
N ILE A 88 -8.54 -4.98 -2.47
CA ILE A 88 -7.13 -4.96 -2.07
C ILE A 88 -6.56 -3.54 -2.24
N TYR A 89 -6.77 -2.91 -3.40
CA TYR A 89 -6.33 -1.55 -3.66
C TYR A 89 -6.95 -0.54 -2.68
N GLY A 90 -8.23 -0.72 -2.32
CA GLY A 90 -8.88 0.09 -1.30
C GLY A 90 -8.18 0.00 0.06
N ASN A 91 -7.76 -1.21 0.48
CA ASN A 91 -6.99 -1.41 1.71
C ASN A 91 -5.61 -0.76 1.62
N VAL A 92 -4.88 -1.01 0.53
CA VAL A 92 -3.56 -0.41 0.23
C VAL A 92 -3.63 1.12 0.34
N LYS A 93 -4.64 1.73 -0.27
CA LYS A 93 -4.84 3.17 -0.21
C LYS A 93 -5.08 3.67 1.22
N ASN A 94 -5.96 3.02 1.97
CA ASN A 94 -6.23 3.40 3.36
C ASN A 94 -4.97 3.26 4.24
N TYR A 95 -4.19 2.21 4.03
CA TYR A 95 -2.94 1.98 4.75
C TYR A 95 -1.92 3.09 4.46
N TYR A 96 -1.79 3.49 3.20
CA TYR A 96 -0.92 4.57 2.77
C TYR A 96 -1.35 5.93 3.36
N GLU A 97 -2.64 6.28 3.28
CA GLU A 97 -3.17 7.55 3.81
C GLU A 97 -2.97 7.70 5.33
N GLY A 98 -3.10 6.59 6.08
CA GLY A 98 -2.79 6.57 7.51
C GLY A 98 -1.31 6.89 7.79
N LEU A 99 -0.39 6.33 7.00
CA LEU A 99 1.05 6.62 7.13
C LEU A 99 1.42 8.03 6.66
N GLU A 100 0.76 8.58 5.63
CA GLU A 100 0.92 9.99 5.26
C GLU A 100 0.52 10.92 6.41
N PHE A 101 -0.56 10.60 7.13
CA PHE A 101 -0.93 11.37 8.30
C PHE A 101 0.12 11.27 9.41
N LEU A 102 0.72 10.10 9.65
CA LEU A 102 1.81 9.98 10.61
C LEU A 102 3.04 10.80 10.20
N LEU A 103 3.39 10.86 8.90
CA LEU A 103 4.45 11.74 8.40
C LEU A 103 4.15 13.20 8.68
N TYR A 104 2.93 13.65 8.35
CA TYR A 104 2.46 15.00 8.67
C TYR A 104 2.58 15.29 10.17
N ALA A 105 2.15 14.34 11.00
CA ALA A 105 2.14 14.50 12.45
C ALA A 105 3.57 14.58 13.02
N ASN A 106 4.50 13.78 12.52
CA ASN A 106 5.91 13.86 12.90
C ASN A 106 6.50 15.24 12.54
N LYS A 107 6.29 15.71 11.31
CA LYS A 107 6.80 17.02 10.84
C LYS A 107 6.22 18.21 11.58
N ASN A 108 5.05 18.06 12.19
CA ASN A 108 4.32 19.13 12.89
C ASN A 108 4.13 18.84 14.38
N PHE A 109 4.94 17.95 14.97
CA PHE A 109 4.70 17.35 16.28
C PHE A 109 4.33 18.34 17.39
N ASP A 110 5.09 19.44 17.50
CA ASP A 110 4.89 20.46 18.55
C ASP A 110 3.63 21.33 18.32
N LYS A 111 3.05 21.28 17.13
CA LYS A 111 1.89 22.09 16.71
C LYS A 111 0.59 21.27 16.61
N LEU A 112 0.65 19.97 16.88
CA LEU A 112 -0.53 19.12 16.79
C LEU A 112 -1.61 19.55 17.79
N THR A 113 -2.82 19.69 17.28
CA THR A 113 -4.04 19.84 18.07
C THR A 113 -4.32 18.56 18.88
N THR A 114 -5.20 18.66 19.88
CA THR A 114 -5.66 17.49 20.65
C THR A 114 -6.28 16.41 19.76
N GLU A 115 -7.05 16.81 18.74
CA GLU A 115 -7.69 15.87 17.83
C GLU A 115 -6.67 15.19 16.90
N GLU A 116 -5.66 15.91 16.42
CA GLU A 116 -4.58 15.31 15.64
C GLU A 116 -3.75 14.33 16.49
N LYS A 117 -3.46 14.66 17.75
CA LYS A 117 -2.80 13.72 18.67
C LYS A 117 -3.65 12.47 18.89
N ARG A 118 -4.97 12.61 19.05
CA ARG A 118 -5.90 11.48 19.13
C ARG A 118 -5.82 10.62 17.87
N LYS A 119 -5.82 11.26 16.70
CA LYS A 119 -5.68 10.55 15.42
C LYS A 119 -4.34 9.82 15.31
N VAL A 120 -3.22 10.38 15.81
CA VAL A 120 -1.93 9.67 15.85
C VAL A 120 -2.04 8.34 16.59
N TYR A 121 -2.68 8.32 17.76
CA TYR A 121 -2.87 7.06 18.50
C TYR A 121 -3.66 6.04 17.70
N VAL A 122 -4.75 6.47 17.06
CA VAL A 122 -5.62 5.59 16.26
C VAL A 122 -4.87 5.02 15.06
N GLU A 123 -4.21 5.87 14.27
CA GLU A 123 -3.47 5.46 13.07
C GLU A 123 -2.28 4.57 13.43
N ALA A 124 -1.56 4.87 14.52
CA ALA A 124 -0.45 4.02 14.98
C ALA A 124 -0.91 2.63 15.42
N ILE A 125 -2.07 2.53 16.09
CA ILE A 125 -2.66 1.23 16.47
C ILE A 125 -3.05 0.44 15.22
N PHE A 126 -3.76 1.06 14.29
CA PHE A 126 -4.12 0.40 13.04
C PHE A 126 -2.90 -0.03 12.25
N ALA A 127 -1.87 0.82 12.18
CA ALA A 127 -0.63 0.49 11.50
C ALA A 127 0.09 -0.72 12.12
N SER A 128 0.18 -0.77 13.46
CA SER A 128 0.75 -1.92 14.16
C SER A 128 -0.07 -3.21 13.93
N MET A 129 -1.40 -3.11 13.95
CA MET A 129 -2.28 -4.26 13.70
C MET A 129 -2.12 -4.79 12.26
N ASN A 130 -2.15 -3.89 11.28
CA ASN A 130 -2.00 -4.23 9.86
C ASN A 130 -0.62 -4.81 9.58
N ARG A 131 0.45 -4.24 10.17
CA ARG A 131 1.82 -4.78 10.06
C ARG A 131 1.87 -6.23 10.54
N LYS A 132 1.24 -6.53 11.69
CA LYS A 132 1.17 -7.89 12.22
C LYS A 132 0.39 -8.84 11.30
N SER A 133 -0.74 -8.39 10.76
CA SER A 133 -1.54 -9.16 9.78
C SER A 133 -0.70 -9.50 8.54
N ILE A 134 -0.09 -8.48 7.94
CA ILE A 134 0.78 -8.61 6.75
C ILE A 134 1.95 -9.56 7.02
N THR A 135 2.60 -9.44 8.18
CA THR A 135 3.76 -10.28 8.56
C THR A 135 3.37 -11.75 8.73
N ARG A 136 2.16 -12.03 9.22
CA ARG A 136 1.64 -13.40 9.37
C ARG A 136 1.13 -13.99 8.06
N GLY A 137 0.91 -13.16 7.05
CA GLY A 137 0.24 -13.54 5.82
C GLY A 137 -1.28 -13.66 5.97
N ASP A 138 -1.85 -13.03 7.01
CA ASP A 138 -3.30 -12.92 7.18
C ASP A 138 -3.81 -11.92 6.11
N GLU A 139 -4.73 -12.37 5.25
CA GLU A 139 -5.32 -11.61 4.12
C GLU A 139 -6.01 -10.30 4.55
#